data_AF-A0A4R2DKL9-F1
#
_entry.id   AF-A0A4R2DKL9-F1
#
_cell.length_a   1.000
_cell.length_b   1.000
_cell.length_c   1.000
_cell.angle_alpha   90.00
_cell.angle_beta   90.00
_cell.angle_gamma   90.00
#
_symmetry.space_group_name_H-M   'P 1'
#
loop_
_entity.id
_entity.type
_entity.pdbx_description
1 polymer ?
#
loop_
_entity_poly.entity_id
_entity_poly.type
_entity_poly.pdbx_seq_one_letter_code
_entity_poly.pdbx_strand_id
1 'polypeptide(L)'
;MVRLPLTPEQLAAGRRLGGRLRAARGARTLAEVASEAGISPETLRKIEAGRMATPAFATVAALAQVLALSLDELAELALTAPDEEAVRSAG
;
A
#
# COMPACT_ATOMS: atom_id res chain seq x y z
N MET A 1 -11.08 22.72 4.78
CA MET A 1 -9.73 22.32 5.23
C MET A 1 -8.80 22.28 4.03
N VAL A 2 -7.66 22.95 4.09
CA VAL A 2 -6.60 22.84 3.06
C VAL A 2 -5.89 21.49 3.28
N ARG A 3 -5.93 20.60 2.29
CA ARG A 3 -5.14 19.36 2.33
C ARG A 3 -3.71 19.72 1.93
N LEU A 4 -2.78 19.64 2.87
CA LEU A 4 -1.36 19.78 2.56
C LEU A 4 -0.95 18.71 1.53
N PRO A 5 -0.11 19.05 0.54
CA PRO A 5 0.46 18.06 -0.36
C PRO A 5 1.27 17.04 0.46
N LEU A 6 1.30 15.81 -0.03
CA LEU A 6 2.13 14.76 0.56
C LEU A 6 3.61 15.11 0.46
N THR A 7 4.39 14.78 1.49
CA THR A 7 5.85 14.86 1.42
C THR A 7 6.39 13.80 0.46
N PRO A 8 7.61 13.99 -0.09
CA PRO A 8 8.28 12.95 -0.87
C PRO A 8 8.41 11.62 -0.14
N GLU A 9 8.68 11.61 1.18
CA GLU A 9 8.73 10.35 1.93
C GLU A 9 7.36 9.68 2.04
N GLN A 10 6.29 10.45 2.26
CA GLN A 10 4.93 9.90 2.29
C GLN A 10 4.54 9.28 0.93
N LEU A 11 4.93 9.92 -0.16
CA LEU A 11 4.74 9.38 -1.51
C LEU A 11 5.58 8.11 -1.74
N ALA A 12 6.82 8.07 -1.24
CA ALA A 12 7.68 6.89 -1.34
C ALA A 12 7.11 5.70 -0.54
N ALA A 13 6.69 5.94 0.71
CA ALA A 13 6.01 4.95 1.54
C ALA A 13 4.74 4.42 0.88
N GLY A 14 3.90 5.31 0.34
CA GLY A 14 2.70 4.94 -0.40
C GLY A 14 3.01 4.06 -1.62
N ARG A 15 4.08 4.36 -2.36
CA ARG A 15 4.52 3.54 -3.52
C ARG A 15 5.00 2.15 -3.10
N ARG A 16 5.77 2.02 -2.02
CA ARG A 16 6.23 0.72 -1.51
C ARG A 16 5.07 -0.15 -1.05
N LEU A 17 4.20 0.42 -0.21
CA LEU A 17 2.99 -0.26 0.26
C LEU A 17 2.10 -0.67 -0.93
N GLY A 18 1.81 0.26 -1.84
CA GLY A 18 1.01 0.00 -3.03
C GLY A 18 1.60 -1.07 -3.94
N GLY A 19 2.92 -1.05 -4.15
CA GLY A 19 3.65 -2.04 -4.92
C GLY A 19 3.54 -3.44 -4.31
N ARG A 20 3.68 -3.56 -2.98
CA ARG A 20 3.54 -4.86 -2.29
C ARG A 20 2.12 -5.43 -2.40
N LEU A 21 1.11 -4.59 -2.21
CA LEU A 21 -0.30 -4.98 -2.37
C LEU A 21 -0.60 -5.41 -3.81
N ARG A 22 -0.10 -4.65 -4.80
CA ARG A 22 -0.23 -4.98 -6.22
C ARG A 22 0.43 -6.32 -6.55
N ALA A 23 1.61 -6.59 -6.01
CA ALA A 23 2.32 -7.85 -6.19
C ALA A 23 1.54 -9.02 -5.59
N ALA A 24 1.03 -8.87 -4.37
CA ALA A 24 0.23 -9.89 -3.69
C ALA A 24 -1.10 -10.19 -4.40
N ARG A 25 -1.76 -9.17 -4.96
CA ARG A 25 -2.96 -9.36 -5.78
C ARG A 25 -2.69 -10.24 -7.00
N GLY A 26 -1.48 -10.17 -7.57
CA GLY A 26 -1.08 -10.99 -8.71
C GLY A 26 -2.00 -10.79 -9.93
N ALA A 27 -2.60 -11.88 -10.40
CA ALA A 27 -3.51 -11.90 -11.55
C ALA A 27 -4.97 -11.59 -11.19
N ARG A 28 -5.36 -11.61 -9.91
CA ARG A 28 -6.74 -11.30 -9.47
C ARG A 28 -7.10 -9.88 -9.91
N THR A 29 -8.33 -9.67 -10.33
CA THR A 29 -8.78 -8.36 -10.81
C THR A 29 -8.90 -7.36 -9.65
N LEU A 30 -8.90 -6.07 -9.98
CA LEU A 30 -9.20 -5.02 -9.00
C LEU A 30 -10.59 -5.20 -8.38
N ALA A 31 -11.57 -5.65 -9.18
CA ALA A 31 -12.95 -5.79 -8.73
C ALA A 31 -13.11 -6.89 -7.69
N GLU A 32 -12.50 -8.06 -7.92
CA GLU A 32 -12.54 -9.20 -6.98
C GLU A 32 -11.95 -8.82 -5.62
N VAL A 33 -10.71 -8.35 -5.59
CA VAL A 33 -10.03 -7.98 -4.34
C VAL A 33 -10.71 -6.83 -3.62
N ALA A 34 -11.15 -5.80 -4.36
CA ALA A 34 -11.82 -4.66 -3.75
C ALA A 34 -13.16 -5.05 -3.12
N SER A 35 -13.94 -5.92 -3.79
CA SER A 35 -15.19 -6.45 -3.26
C SER A 35 -14.97 -7.22 -1.96
N GLU A 36 -14.00 -8.15 -1.95
CA GLU A 36 -13.65 -8.93 -0.75
C GLU A 36 -13.14 -8.04 0.40
N ALA A 37 -12.42 -6.96 0.09
CA ALA A 37 -11.92 -6.01 1.08
C ALA A 37 -12.95 -4.92 1.47
N GLY A 38 -14.15 -4.95 0.92
CA GLY A 38 -15.21 -3.98 1.24
C GLY A 38 -14.92 -2.54 0.79
N ILE A 39 -14.18 -2.36 -0.31
CA ILE A 39 -13.83 -1.05 -0.87
C ILE A 39 -14.17 -0.96 -2.36
N SER A 40 -14.12 0.26 -2.92
CA SER A 40 -14.28 0.43 -4.37
C SER A 40 -13.02 -0.01 -5.14
N PRO A 41 -13.15 -0.53 -6.38
CA PRO A 41 -12.00 -0.84 -7.24
C PRO A 41 -11.11 0.37 -7.51
N GLU A 42 -11.69 1.58 -7.53
CA GLU A 42 -10.96 2.82 -7.71
C GLU A 42 -10.13 3.19 -6.46
N THR A 43 -10.64 2.89 -5.25
CA THR A 43 -9.88 3.02 -4.00
C THR A 43 -8.66 2.11 -4.05
N LEU A 44 -8.85 0.83 -4.41
CA LEU A 44 -7.75 -0.13 -4.53
C LEU A 44 -6.71 0.34 -5.56
N ARG A 45 -7.15 0.81 -6.74
CA ARG A 45 -6.26 1.36 -7.77
C ARG A 45 -5.40 2.52 -7.26
N LYS A 46 -5.98 3.44 -6.48
CA LYS A 46 -5.24 4.58 -5.90
C LYS A 46 -4.22 4.13 -4.86
N ILE A 47 -4.56 3.13 -4.05
CA ILE A 47 -3.66 2.54 -3.06
C ILE A 47 -2.48 1.85 -3.76
N GLU A 48 -2.75 0.98 -4.74
CA GLU A 48 -1.71 0.26 -5.49
C GLU A 48 -0.78 1.20 -6.26
N ALA A 49 -1.29 2.32 -6.76
CA ALA A 49 -0.48 3.33 -7.42
C ALA A 49 0.32 4.22 -6.45
N GLY A 50 0.16 4.05 -5.13
CA GLY A 50 0.77 4.91 -4.10
C GLY A 50 0.25 6.36 -4.14
N ARG A 51 -0.93 6.59 -4.72
CA ARG A 51 -1.54 7.92 -4.89
C ARG A 51 -2.57 8.26 -3.81
N MET A 52 -2.83 7.32 -2.90
CA MET A 52 -3.70 7.55 -1.76
C MET A 52 -2.86 7.99 -0.56
N ALA A 53 -3.00 9.27 -0.19
CA ALA A 53 -2.20 9.89 0.87
C ALA A 53 -2.24 9.18 2.22
N THR A 54 -3.45 8.79 2.63
CA THR A 54 -3.73 8.27 3.96
C THR A 54 -4.90 7.28 3.83
N PRO A 55 -4.65 6.04 3.35
CA PRO A 55 -5.67 5.01 3.42
C PRO A 55 -6.06 4.80 4.88
N ALA A 56 -7.35 4.56 5.14
CA ALA A 56 -7.78 4.24 6.49
C ALA A 56 -7.12 2.93 6.94
N PHE A 57 -6.73 2.84 8.22
CA PHE A 57 -6.12 1.63 8.78
C PHE A 57 -7.00 0.39 8.52
N ALA A 58 -8.31 0.51 8.72
CA ALA A 58 -9.26 -0.59 8.44
C ALA A 58 -9.20 -1.07 6.97
N THR A 59 -8.99 -0.16 6.01
CA THR A 59 -8.79 -0.53 4.60
C THR A 59 -7.51 -1.33 4.40
N VAL A 60 -6.40 -0.91 5.03
CA VAL A 60 -5.12 -1.63 4.94
C VAL A 60 -5.25 -3.01 5.60
N ALA A 61 -5.89 -3.10 6.77
CA ALA A 61 -6.15 -4.36 7.48
C ALA A 61 -7.04 -5.33 6.69
N ALA A 62 -8.09 -4.84 6.02
CA ALA A 62 -8.93 -5.66 5.17
C ALA A 62 -8.16 -6.21 3.97
N LEU A 63 -7.37 -5.37 3.30
CA LEU A 63 -6.52 -5.79 2.18
C LEU A 63 -5.45 -6.80 2.61
N ALA A 64 -4.84 -6.62 3.78
CA ALA A 64 -3.87 -7.56 4.32
C ALA A 64 -4.49 -8.95 4.50
N GLN A 65 -5.70 -9.03 5.07
CA GLN A 65 -6.42 -10.31 5.22
C GLN A 65 -6.76 -10.95 3.87
N VAL A 66 -7.35 -10.19 2.94
CA VAL A 66 -7.78 -10.68 1.61
C VAL A 66 -6.60 -11.16 0.75
N LEU A 67 -5.42 -10.58 0.94
CA LEU A 67 -4.20 -10.89 0.19
C LEU A 67 -3.24 -11.81 0.95
N ALA A 68 -3.64 -12.32 2.12
CA ALA A 68 -2.83 -13.16 3.00
C ALA A 68 -1.45 -12.55 3.31
N LEU A 69 -1.44 -11.26 3.67
CA LEU A 69 -0.25 -10.50 4.06
C LEU A 69 -0.24 -10.23 5.56
N SER A 70 0.97 -10.14 6.11
CA SER A 70 1.16 -9.67 7.49
C SER A 70 1.02 -8.15 7.56
N LEU A 71 0.34 -7.63 8.59
CA LEU A 71 0.32 -6.19 8.85
C LEU A 71 1.69 -5.67 9.29
N ASP A 72 2.49 -6.50 9.97
CA ASP A 72 3.85 -6.13 10.37
C ASP A 72 4.74 -5.93 9.14
N GLU A 73 4.66 -6.83 8.16
CA GLU A 73 5.38 -6.70 6.88
C GLU A 73 4.99 -5.39 6.15
N LEU A 74 3.70 -5.05 6.13
CA LEU A 74 3.23 -3.80 5.52
C LEU A 74 3.70 -2.56 6.29
N ALA A 75 3.77 -2.65 7.62
CA ALA A 75 4.27 -1.57 8.47
C ALA A 75 5.77 -1.33 8.24
N GLU A 76 6.59 -2.38 8.18
CA GLU A 76 8.01 -2.29 7.86
C GLU A 76 8.26 -1.58 6.52
N LEU A 77 7.50 -1.94 5.48
CA LEU A 77 7.60 -1.28 4.17
C LEU A 77 7.20 0.20 4.20
N ALA A 78 6.19 0.55 5.00
CA ALA A 78 5.76 1.94 5.14
C ALA A 78 6.78 2.78 5.92
N LEU A 79 7.39 2.21 6.95
CA LEU A 79 8.30 2.89 7.89
C LEU A 79 9.77 2.87 7.44
N THR A 80 10.16 1.99 6.52
CA THR A 80 11.54 1.92 6.01
C THR A 80 11.97 3.27 5.41
N ALA A 81 13.08 3.81 5.90
CA ALA A 81 13.69 5.01 5.35
C ALA A 81 14.32 4.69 3.97
N PRO A 82 14.30 5.63 3.00
CA PRO A 82 14.85 5.41 1.67
C PRO A 82 16.32 4.94 1.65
N ASP A 83 17.10 5.30 2.67
CA ASP A 83 18.52 4.93 2.76
C ASP A 83 18.73 3.46 3.16
N GLU A 84 17.80 2.82 3.87
CA GLU A 84 17.97 1.43 4.32
C GLU A 84 17.71 0.39 3.20
N GLU A 85 16.88 0.74 2.22
CA GLU A 85 16.51 -0.14 1.11
C GLU A 85 17.62 -0.25 0.05
N ALA A 86 18.40 0.84 -0.11
CA ALA A 86 19.62 0.84 -0.92
C ALA A 86 20.73 -0.04 -0.31
N VAL A 87 20.82 -0.09 1.03
CA VAL A 87 21.80 -0.94 1.73
C VAL A 87 21.38 -2.42 1.70
N ARG A 88 20.08 -2.73 1.83
CA ARG A 88 19.55 -4.11 1.77
C ARG A 88 19.60 -4.77 0.39
N SER A 89 19.58 -3.99 -0.70
CA SER A 89 19.63 -4.52 -2.08
C SER A 89 21.06 -4.72 -2.62
N ALA A 90 22.07 -4.29 -1.86
CA ALA A 90 23.48 -4.41 -2.20
C ALA A 90 24.21 -5.56 -1.48
N GLY A 91 23.50 -6.37 -0.67
CA GLY A 91 24.02 -7.53 0.05
C GLY A 91 23.31 -8.81 -0.36
#